data_AF-A0A3D4V0H8-F1
#
_entry.id   AF-A0A3D4V0H8-F1
#
_cell.length_a   1.000
_cell.length_b   1.000
_cell.length_c   1.000
_cell.angle_alpha   90.00
_cell.angle_beta   90.00
_cell.angle_gamma   90.00
#
_symmetry.space_group_name_H-M   'P 1'
#
loop_
_entity.id
_entity.type
_entity.pdbx_description
1 polymer ?
#
loop_
_entity_poly.entity_id
_entity_poly.type
_entity_poly.pdbx_seq_one_letter_code
_entity_poly.pdbx_strand_id
1 'polypeptide(L)' 'MLKTIRLAMQYKDSLPLLIDLIKEIQSSVRDDGSISQKERSKILKSFWVLVKSVQDPVKIEAEKRKFLLENKLP' A
#
# COMPACT_ATOMS: atom_id res chain seq x y z
N MET A 1 -17.63 13.45 8.29
CA MET A 1 -17.72 12.06 8.79
C MET A 1 -18.01 11.03 7.70
N LEU A 2 -19.12 11.13 6.94
CA LEU A 2 -19.44 10.15 5.89
C LEU A 2 -18.33 9.94 4.85
N LYS A 3 -17.68 11.03 4.38
CA LYS A 3 -16.54 10.96 3.45
C LYS A 3 -15.35 10.20 4.07
N THR A 4 -15.07 10.43 5.35
CA THR A 4 -13.99 9.77 6.09
C THR A 4 -14.25 8.28 6.26
N ILE A 5 -15.49 7.90 6.60
CA ILE A 5 -15.90 6.49 6.73
C ILE A 5 -15.81 5.80 5.36
N ARG A 6 -16.27 6.44 4.29
CA ARG A 6 -16.17 5.89 2.93
C ARG A 6 -14.71 5.64 2.52
N LEU A 7 -13.82 6.59 2.80
CA LEU A 7 -12.39 6.40 2.56
C LEU A 7 -11.81 5.27 3.41
N ALA A 8 -12.20 5.18 4.68
CA ALA A 8 -11.76 4.10 5.56
C ALA A 8 -12.18 2.72 5.04
N MET A 9 -13.39 2.59 4.52
CA MET A 9 -13.87 1.35 3.90
C MET A 9 -13.15 1.05 2.59
N GLN A 10 -12.91 2.07 1.76
CA GLN A 10 -12.24 1.91 0.46
C GLN A 10 -10.79 1.43 0.62
N TYR A 11 -10.08 1.92 1.64
CA TYR A 11 -8.69 1.61 1.89
C TYR A 11 -8.50 0.72 3.13
N LYS A 12 -9.53 -0.05 3.51
CA LYS A 12 -9.52 -0.85 4.75
C LYS A 12 -8.30 -1.76 4.89
N ASP A 13 -7.77 -2.27 3.78
CA ASP A 13 -6.65 -3.21 3.75
C ASP A 13 -5.29 -2.47 3.70
N SER A 14 -5.25 -1.28 3.09
CA SER A 14 -4.03 -0.47 2.95
C SER A 14 -3.80 0.49 4.13
N LEU A 15 -4.85 0.91 4.82
CA LEU A 15 -4.76 1.86 5.94
C LEU A 15 -3.96 1.32 7.13
N PRO A 16 -4.17 0.07 7.60
CA PRO A 16 -3.34 -0.51 8.65
C PRO A 16 -1.85 -0.52 8.26
N LEU A 17 -1.55 -0.92 7.01
CA LEU A 17 -0.19 -0.95 6.49
C LEU A 17 0.47 0.44 6.46
N LEU A 18 -0.29 1.48 6.09
CA LEU A 18 0.18 2.86 6.13
C LEU A 18 0.47 3.31 7.56
N ILE A 19 -0.42 3.01 8.50
CA ILE A 19 -0.24 3.37 9.91
C ILE A 19 1.00 2.67 10.48
N ASP A 20 1.19 1.40 10.17
CA ASP A 20 2.36 0.64 10.63
C ASP A 20 3.66 1.16 10.02
N LEU A 21 3.65 1.55 8.74
CA LEU A 21 4.78 2.22 8.10
C LEU A 21 5.14 3.54 8.79
N ILE A 22 4.14 4.36 9.15
CA ILE A 22 4.37 5.61 9.88
C ILE A 22 5.00 5.33 11.25
N LYS A 23 4.48 4.36 12.00
CA LYS A 23 5.05 3.97 13.29
C LYS A 23 6.48 3.47 13.15
N GLU A 24 6.76 2.69 12.11
CA GLU A 24 8.10 2.20 11.82
C GLU A 24 9.06 3.36 11.55
N ILE A 25 8.67 4.31 10.68
CA ILE A 25 9.45 5.53 10.43
C ILE A 25 9.72 6.28 11.75
N GLN A 26 8.69 6.50 12.57
CA GLN A 26 8.83 7.19 13.86
C GLN A 26 9.81 6.48 14.79
N SER A 27 9.76 5.14 14.86
CA SER A 27 10.67 4.34 15.69
C SER A 27 12.11 4.29 15.17
N SER A 28 12.30 4.52 13.87
CA SER A 28 13.60 4.46 13.21
C SER A 28 14.35 5.79 13.19
N VAL A 29 13.67 6.90 13.56
CA VAL A 29 14.28 8.23 13.69
C VAL A 29 15.06 8.28 15.01
N ARG A 30 16.33 8.68 14.92
CA ARG A 30 17.21 8.89 16.07
C ARG A 30 16.99 10.27 16.68
N ASP A 31 17.58 10.51 17.86
CA ASP A 31 17.50 11.80 18.56
C ASP A 31 18.04 12.98 17.73
N ASP A 32 18.98 12.71 16.81
CA ASP A 32 19.52 13.70 15.86
C ASP A 32 18.63 13.93 14.62
N GLY A 33 17.45 13.29 14.57
CA GLY A 33 16.52 13.34 13.45
C GLY A 33 16.93 12.48 12.24
N SER A 34 18.07 11.80 12.29
CA SER A 34 18.54 10.95 11.19
C SER A 34 17.92 9.56 11.23
N ILE A 35 17.88 8.91 10.07
CA ILE A 35 17.50 7.50 9.93
C ILE A 35 18.69 6.76 9.30
N SER A 36 19.14 5.69 9.96
CA SER A 36 20.26 4.88 9.47
C SER A 36 19.94 4.17 8.16
N GLN A 37 20.96 3.82 7.38
CA GLN A 37 20.76 3.09 6.12
C GLN A 37 20.07 1.74 6.30
N LYS A 38 20.34 1.05 7.42
CA LYS A 38 19.69 -0.22 7.77
C LYS A 38 18.19 -0.03 7.98
N GLU A 39 17.82 1.00 8.74
CA GLU A 39 16.42 1.34 8.98
C GLU A 39 15.71 1.81 7.71
N ARG A 40 16.37 2.64 6.87
CA ARG A 40 15.83 3.02 5.56
C ARG A 40 15.52 1.80 4.69
N SER A 41 16.41 0.81 4.68
CA SER A 41 16.20 -0.44 3.94
C SER A 41 15.00 -1.24 4.47
N LYS A 42 14.75 -1.20 5.78
CA LYS A 42 13.60 -1.83 6.42
C LYS A 42 12.30 -1.11 6.07
N ILE A 43 12.26 0.21 6.22
CA ILE A 43 11.15 1.09 5.82
C ILE A 43 10.78 0.87 4.35
N LEU A 44 11.78 0.78 3.46
CA LEU A 44 11.54 0.52 2.03
C LEU A 44 10.85 -0.82 1.77
N LYS A 45 11.18 -1.87 2.52
CA LYS A 45 10.48 -3.16 2.39
C LYS A 45 9.00 -3.03 2.77
N SER A 46 8.71 -2.39 3.89
CA SER A 46 7.34 -2.12 4.35
C SER A 46 6.58 -1.21 3.38
N PHE A 47 7.25 -0.20 2.83
CA PHE A 47 6.69 0.66 1.78
C PHE A 47 6.26 -0.14 0.55
N TRP A 48 7.08 -1.07 0.07
CA TRP A 48 6.71 -1.91 -1.08
C TRP A 48 5.53 -2.84 -0.79
N VAL A 49 5.32 -3.27 0.46
CA VAL A 49 4.11 -4.01 0.85
C VAL A 49 2.87 -3.13 0.72
N LEU A 50 2.93 -1.88 1.20
CA LEU A 50 1.85 -0.91 1.03
C LEU A 50 1.57 -0.60 -0.45
N VAL A 51 2.60 -0.45 -1.29
CA VAL A 51 2.42 -0.25 -2.73
C VAL A 51 1.65 -1.42 -3.35
N LYS A 52 2.03 -2.66 -3.02
CA LYS A 52 1.36 -3.86 -3.55
C LYS A 52 -0.10 -3.96 -3.12
N SER A 53 -0.43 -3.58 -1.88
CA SER A 53 -1.82 -3.63 -1.41
C SER A 53 -2.76 -2.71 -2.21
N VAL A 54 -2.21 -1.66 -2.84
CA VAL A 54 -2.95 -0.76 -3.74
C VAL A 54 -2.87 -1.23 -5.20
N GLN A 55 -1.73 -1.75 -5.63
CA GLN A 55 -1.48 -2.13 -7.02
C GLN A 55 -2.15 -3.44 -7.44
N ASP A 56 -2.12 -4.47 -6.58
CA ASP A 56 -2.58 -5.82 -6.92
C ASP A 56 -4.07 -5.88 -7.31
N PRO A 57 -5.00 -5.21 -6.59
CA PRO A 57 -6.41 -5.18 -7.00
C PRO A 57 -6.60 -4.62 -8.41
N VAL A 58 -5.88 -3.55 -8.75
CA VAL A 58 -5.94 -2.91 -10.08
C VAL A 58 -5.42 -3.86 -11.15
N LYS A 59 -4.31 -4.55 -10.87
CA LYS A 59 -3.71 -5.53 -11.77
C LYS A 59 -4.66 -6.69 -12.05
N ILE A 60 -5.26 -7.27 -11.00
CA ILE A 60 -6.24 -8.35 -11.11
C ILE A 60 -7.45 -7.91 -11.96
N GLU A 61 -7.94 -6.69 -11.76
CA GLU A 61 -9.06 -6.16 -12.53
C GLU A 61 -8.69 -5.94 -14.01
N ALA A 62 -7.47 -5.50 -14.29
CA ALA A 62 -6.96 -5.35 -15.65
C ALA A 62 -6.82 -6.71 -16.35
N GLU A 63 -6.29 -7.72 -15.67
CA GLU A 63 -6.17 -9.10 -16.18
C GLU A 63 -7.54 -9.73 -16.47
N LYS A 64 -8.51 -9.56 -15.55
CA LYS A 64 -9.90 -10.00 -15.77
C LYS A 64 -10.53 -9.33 -16.98
N ARG A 65 -10.33 -8.02 -17.14
CA ARG A 65 -10.83 -7.27 -18.31
C ARG A 65 -10.24 -7.80 -19.61
N LYS A 66 -8.93 -8.04 -19.65
CA LYS A 66 -8.24 -8.60 -20.81
C LYS A 66 -8.79 -9.98 -21.17
N PHE A 67 -8.91 -10.88 -20.20
CA PHE A 67 -9.47 -12.21 -20.40
C PHE A 67 -10.90 -12.17 -20.96
N LEU A 68 -11.76 -11.29 -20.41
CA LEU A 68 -13.13 -11.14 -20.89
C LEU A 68 -13.20 -10.59 -22.32
N LEU A 69 -12.27 -9.73 -22.74
CA LEU A 69 -12.22 -9.22 -24.12
C LEU A 69 -11.77 -10.30 -25.09
N GLU A 70 -10.74 -11.08 -24.73
CA GLU A 70 -10.21 -12.17 -25.55
C GLU A 70 -11.22 -13.31 -25.75
N ASN A 71 -12.08 -13.58 -24.75
CA ASN A 71 -13.07 -14.65 -24.80
C ASN A 71 -14.49 -14.20 -25.24
N LYS A 72 -14.70 -12.90 -25.50
CA LYS A 72 -15.96 -12.36 -26.03
C LYS A 72 -15.90 -12.02 -27.52
N LEU A 73 -14.75 -12.19 -28.17
CA LEU A 73 -14.63 -12.09 -29.61
C LEU A 73 -15.08 -13.42 -30.25
N PRO A 74 -16.15 -13.44 -31.07
CA PRO A 74 -16.48 -14.60 -31.90
C PRO A 74 -15.41 -14.87 -32.96
#